data_AF-A0A1Y4RJC0-F1
#
_entry.id   AF-A0A1Y4RJC0-F1
#
_cell.length_a   1.000
_cell.length_b   1.000
_cell.length_c   1.000
_cell.angle_alpha   90.00
_cell.angle_beta   90.00
_cell.angle_gamma   90.00
#
_symmetry.space_group_name_H-M   'P 1'
#
loop_
_entity.id
_entity.type
_entity.pdbx_description
1 polymer ?
#
loop_
_entity_poly.entity_id
_entity_poly.type
_entity_poly.pdbx_seq_one_letter_code
_entity_poly.pdbx_strand_id
1 'polypeptide(L)' 'MLQHTSNCGKLIVRDGWVICPVCGKGKLLLTRPDTAVRNLPRKCKRCGQETLVNIEAPEPASIVTSA' A
#
# COMPACT_ATOMS: atom_id res chain seq x y z
N MET A 1 -19.69 20.12 -12.96
CA MET A 1 -19.15 19.68 -11.66
C MET A 1 -18.14 18.56 -11.90
N LEU A 2 -16.88 18.90 -12.17
CA LEU A 2 -15.81 17.89 -12.18
C LEU A 2 -15.41 17.65 -10.72
N GLN A 3 -15.90 16.57 -10.13
CA GLN A 3 -15.45 16.14 -8.82
C GLN A 3 -13.99 15.67 -8.96
N HIS A 4 -13.05 16.58 -8.74
CA HIS A 4 -11.67 16.25 -8.43
C HIS A 4 -11.69 15.41 -7.15
N THR A 5 -11.69 14.09 -7.31
CA THR A 5 -11.49 13.15 -6.20
C THR A 5 -10.01 13.01 -5.94
N SER A 6 -9.37 14.09 -5.48
CA SER A 6 -8.07 14.03 -4.84
C SER A 6 -8.24 13.47 -3.42
N ASN A 7 -8.53 12.17 -3.35
CA ASN A 7 -8.32 11.39 -2.14
C ASN A 7 -7.15 10.46 -2.42
N CYS A 8 -5.94 11.01 -2.33
CA CYS A 8 -4.69 10.25 -2.39
C CYS A 8 -4.63 9.39 -1.12
N GLY A 9 -5.34 8.26 -1.16
CA GLY A 9 -5.53 7.36 -0.04
C GLY A 9 -4.21 6.85 0.48
N LYS A 10 -3.83 7.31 1.67
CA LYS A 10 -2.77 6.68 2.47
C LYS A 10 -3.24 5.26 2.77
N LEU A 11 -2.63 4.28 2.11
CA LEU A 11 -2.99 2.87 2.24
C LEU A 11 -2.98 2.45 3.71
N ILE A 12 -4.02 1.74 4.15
CA ILE A 12 -4.16 1.29 5.54
C ILE A 12 -3.53 -0.10 5.66
N VAL A 13 -2.56 -0.27 6.54
CA VAL A 13 -1.96 -1.59 6.82
C VAL A 13 -2.46 -2.11 8.17
N ARG A 14 -2.96 -3.35 8.22
CA ARG A 14 -3.39 -4.05 9.45
C ARG A 14 -2.86 -5.47 9.45
N ASP A 15 -2.12 -5.87 10.48
CA ASP A 15 -1.54 -7.21 10.61
C ASP A 15 -0.73 -7.65 9.37
N GLY A 16 0.02 -6.70 8.79
CA GLY A 16 0.77 -6.92 7.55
C GLY A 16 -0.09 -6.96 6.28
N TRP A 17 -1.40 -6.74 6.34
CA TRP A 17 -2.25 -6.65 5.15
C TRP A 17 -2.57 -5.21 4.79
N VAL A 18 -2.27 -4.84 3.55
CA VAL A 18 -2.79 -3.62 2.93
C VAL A 18 -4.29 -3.80 2.71
N ILE A 19 -5.07 -2.93 3.32
CA ILE A 19 -6.51 -2.90 3.23
C ILE A 19 -6.92 -1.88 2.15
N CYS A 20 -7.92 -2.26 1.37
CA CYS A 20 -8.49 -1.42 0.33
C CYS A 20 -9.06 -0.13 0.95
N PRO A 21 -8.57 1.06 0.55
CA PRO A 21 -9.00 2.34 1.12
C PRO A 21 -10.45 2.67 0.77
N VAL A 22 -11.03 1.99 -0.22
CA VAL A 22 -12.37 2.26 -0.74
C VAL A 22 -13.44 1.52 0.06
N CYS A 23 -13.23 0.22 0.32
CA CYS A 23 -14.21 -0.60 1.04
C CYS A 23 -13.83 -0.86 2.51
N GLY A 24 -12.61 -0.51 2.94
CA GLY A 24 -12.12 -0.65 4.31
C GLY A 24 -11.98 -2.08 4.84
N LYS A 25 -12.31 -3.10 4.04
CA LYS A 25 -12.33 -4.51 4.46
C LYS A 25 -11.65 -5.47 3.47
N GLY A 26 -11.43 -5.04 2.23
CA GLY A 26 -10.79 -5.87 1.22
C GLY A 26 -9.30 -5.96 1.44
N LYS A 27 -8.75 -7.16 1.57
CA LYS A 27 -7.29 -7.37 1.64
C LYS A 27 -6.72 -7.26 0.23
N LEU A 28 -5.88 -6.24 0.01
CA LEU A 28 -5.14 -6.06 -1.22
C LEU A 28 -3.89 -6.93 -1.14
N LEU A 29 -2.85 -6.54 -0.43
CA LEU A 29 -1.54 -7.22 -0.47
C LEU A 29 -1.08 -7.59 0.94
N LEU A 30 -0.40 -8.73 1.10
CA LEU A 30 0.36 -9.04 2.31
C LEU A 30 1.75 -8.44 2.17
N THR A 31 2.13 -7.60 3.12
CA THR A 31 3.40 -6.87 3.20
C THR A 31 4.17 -7.30 4.44
N ARG A 32 5.45 -7.60 4.26
CA ARG A 32 6.43 -7.81 5.31
C ARG A 32 7.19 -6.51 5.59
N PRO A 33 7.93 -6.39 6.72
CA PRO A 33 8.74 -5.21 7.02
C PRO A 33 9.77 -4.87 5.93
N ASP A 34 10.25 -5.87 5.19
CA ASP A 34 11.20 -5.73 4.06
C ASP A 34 10.52 -5.48 2.70
N THR A 35 9.18 -5.50 2.63
CA THR A 35 8.45 -5.45 1.37
C THR A 35 8.38 -4.01 0.83
N ALA A 36 9.11 -3.74 -0.24
CA ALA A 36 8.97 -2.52 -1.05
C ALA A 36 8.14 -2.82 -2.31
N VAL A 37 7.17 -1.96 -2.62
CA VAL A 37 6.29 -2.08 -3.79
C VAL A 37 6.07 -0.70 -4.37
N ARG A 38 6.25 -0.53 -5.67
CA ARG A 38 6.00 0.76 -6.35
C ARG A 38 5.06 0.56 -7.52
N ASN A 39 4.08 1.45 -7.65
CA ASN A 39 3.11 1.47 -8.75
C ASN A 39 2.49 0.09 -9.07
N LEU A 40 2.16 -0.71 -8.05
CA LEU A 40 1.56 -2.03 -8.27
C LEU A 40 0.03 -1.88 -8.37
N PRO A 41 -0.58 -2.02 -9.56
CA PRO A 41 -2.04 -1.99 -9.69
C PRO A 41 -2.63 -3.24 -9.04
N ARG A 42 -3.51 -3.05 -8.07
CA ARG A 42 -4.20 -4.15 -7.39
C ARG A 42 -5.70 -3.94 -7.37
N LYS A 43 -6.42 -4.89 -7.95
CA LYS A 43 -7.88 -4.89 -7.96
C LYS A 43 -8.42 -5.51 -6.68
N CYS A 44 -9.31 -4.79 -6.01
CA CYS A 44 -10.02 -5.33 -4.85
C CYS A 44 -11.05 -6.37 -5.30
N LYS A 45 -10.98 -7.60 -4.79
CA LYS A 45 -11.98 -8.65 -5.08
C LYS A 45 -13.37 -8.38 -4.48
N ARG A 46 -13.50 -7.40 -3.57
CA ARG A 46 -14.80 -7.05 -2.95
C ARG A 46 -15.53 -5.93 -3.68
N CYS A 47 -14.90 -4.77 -3.86
CA CYS A 47 -15.53 -3.63 -4.52
C CYS A 47 -15.19 -3.52 -6.01
N GLY A 48 -14.25 -4.33 -6.52
CA GLY A 48 -13.82 -4.26 -7.92
C GLY A 48 -12.93 -3.07 -8.26
N GLN A 49 -12.69 -2.14 -7.33
CA GLN A 49 -11.85 -0.97 -7.57
C GLN A 49 -10.38 -1.37 -7.75
N GLU A 50 -9.74 -0.79 -8.75
CA GLU A 50 -8.29 -0.85 -8.93
C GLU A 50 -7.61 0.25 -8.11
N THR A 51 -6.55 -0.09 -7.40
CA THR A 51 -5.77 0.86 -6.59
C THR A 51 -4.30 0.62 -6.84
N LEU A 52 -3.55 1.69 -7.11
CA LEU A 52 -2.10 1.65 -7.16
C LEU A 52 -1.54 1.56 -5.74
N VAL A 53 -0.86 0.46 -5.46
CA VAL A 53 -0.22 0.20 -4.18
C VAL A 53 1.22 0.69 -4.25
N ASN A 54 1.59 1.64 -3.39
CA ASN A 54 2.94 2.11 -3.18
C ASN A 54 3.31 1.92 -1.70
N ILE A 55 4.26 1.02 -1.44
CA ILE A 55 4.78 0.69 -0.12
C ILE A 55 6.29 0.91 -0.18
N GLU A 56 6.79 1.77 0.68
CA GLU A 56 8.22 1.99 0.82
C GLU A 56 8.67 1.09 1.97
N ALA A 57 9.70 0.27 1.73
CA ALA A 57 10.37 -0.40 2.83
C ALA A 57 11.01 0.69 3.71
N PRO A 58 10.99 0.55 5.04
CA PRO A 58 11.83 1.37 5.90
C PRO A 58 13.25 1.19 5.41
N GLU A 59 13.87 2.30 4.99
CA GLU A 59 15.26 2.34 4.59
C GLU A 59 16.08 1.58 5.64
N PRO A 60 16.89 0.57 5.23
CA PRO A 60 17.70 -0.15 6.19
C PRO A 60 18.59 0.90 6.83
N ALA A 61 18.36 1.16 8.12
CA ALA A 61 19.21 2.00 8.93
C ALA A 61 20.63 1.50 8.68
N SER A 62 21.38 2.28 7.92
CA SER A 62 22.65 1.89 7.37
C SER A 62 23.62 1.87 8.52
N ILE A 63 23.73 0.75 9.22
CA ILE A 63 24.86 0.51 10.10
C ILE A 63 25.96 0.06 9.14
N VAL A 64 26.62 1.05 8.55
CA VAL A 64 27.91 0.87 7.91
C VAL A 64 28.85 0.43 9.03
N THR A 65 28.97 -0.88 9.27
CA THR A 65 30.12 -1.39 10.02
C THR A 65 31.28 -1.43 9.04
N SER A 66 31.96 -0.29 8.93
CA SER A 66 33.30 -0.23 8.36
C SER A 66 34.20 -1.17 9.17
N ALA A 67 34.82 -2.13 8.50
CA ALA A 67 35.91 -2.95 9.02
C ALA A 67 37.07 -2.89 8.01
#